data_AF-F0GK41-F1
#
_entry.id   AF-F0GK41-F1
#
_cell.length_a   1.000
_cell.length_b   1.000
_cell.length_c   1.000
_cell.angle_alpha   90.00
_cell.angle_beta   90.00
_cell.angle_gamma   90.00
#
_symmetry.space_group_name_H-M   'P 1'
#
loop_
_entity.id
_entity.type
_entity.pdbx_description
1 polymer ?
#
loop_
_entity_poly.entity_id
_entity_poly.type
_entity_poly.pdbx_seq_one_letter_code
_entity_poly.pdbx_strand_id
1 'polypeptide(L)'
;ARFDELQRRLDLGRGPLACACAARLPDGSTRLYLAIHHAIVDGVSWRILLDDLDAAYRAAVERMPIRLSPPGLRADAWAARLARAATEPASPFAAELAYWAGMASGDELVPDHADAPATNAD
;
A
#
# COMPACT_ATOMS: atom_id res chain seq x y z
N ALA A 1 -11.60 17.38 7.33
CA ALA A 1 -11.46 18.59 6.50
C ALA A 1 -10.09 18.68 5.80
N ARG A 2 -8.98 19.01 6.48
CA ARG A 2 -7.65 19.15 5.82
C ARG A 2 -7.03 17.81 5.38
N PHE A 3 -7.25 16.73 6.13
CA PHE A 3 -6.72 15.40 5.76
C PHE A 3 -7.46 14.80 4.57
N ASP A 4 -8.80 14.90 4.54
CA ASP A 4 -9.63 14.45 3.41
C ASP A 4 -9.27 15.21 2.13
N GLU A 5 -8.95 16.50 2.23
CA GLU A 5 -8.47 17.29 1.09
C GLU A 5 -7.11 16.80 0.58
N LEU A 6 -6.21 16.41 1.47
CA LEU A 6 -4.93 15.79 1.11
C LEU A 6 -5.09 14.42 0.44
N GLN A 7 -6.03 13.59 0.92
CA GLN A 7 -6.35 12.31 0.30
C GLN A 7 -6.98 12.49 -1.08
N ARG A 8 -7.88 13.48 -1.26
CA ARG A 8 -8.49 13.80 -2.56
C ARG A 8 -7.51 14.30 -3.62
N ARG A 9 -6.27 14.64 -3.25
CA ARG A 9 -5.20 14.99 -4.20
C ARG A 9 -4.56 13.77 -4.85
N LEU A 10 -4.82 12.57 -4.35
CA LEU A 10 -4.29 11.36 -4.94
C LEU A 10 -4.97 11.11 -6.29
N ASP A 11 -4.17 11.07 -7.36
CA ASP A 11 -4.63 10.87 -8.73
C ASP A 11 -3.85 9.71 -9.35
N LEU A 12 -4.57 8.64 -9.72
CA LEU A 12 -3.97 7.43 -10.32
C LEU A 12 -3.37 7.65 -11.71
N GLY A 13 -3.94 8.58 -12.49
CA GLY A 13 -3.51 8.82 -13.87
C GLY A 13 -2.40 9.87 -13.98
N ARG A 14 -2.41 10.87 -13.10
CA ARG A 14 -1.52 12.05 -13.20
C ARG A 14 -0.64 12.26 -11.97
N GLY A 15 -0.89 11.54 -10.89
CA GLY A 15 -0.24 11.74 -9.61
C GLY A 15 -0.66 13.05 -8.91
N PRO A 16 -0.20 13.25 -7.66
CA PRO A 16 0.70 12.37 -6.92
C PRO A 16 -0.01 11.12 -6.37
N LEU A 17 0.77 10.06 -6.09
CA LEU A 17 0.28 8.85 -5.40
C LEU A 17 0.62 8.82 -3.91
N ALA A 18 1.37 9.82 -3.43
CA ALA A 18 1.72 10.00 -2.03
C ALA A 18 1.73 11.49 -1.69
N CYS A 19 1.20 11.82 -0.51
CA CYS A 19 1.10 13.17 0.03
C CYS A 19 1.52 13.16 1.50
N ALA A 20 2.16 14.24 1.95
CA ALA A 20 2.53 14.42 3.35
C ALA A 20 2.16 15.84 3.83
N CYS A 21 1.78 15.96 5.10
CA CYS A 21 1.56 17.24 5.75
C CYS A 21 2.02 17.19 7.21
N ALA A 22 2.87 18.14 7.61
CA ALA A 22 3.22 18.34 9.00
C ALA A 22 2.43 19.51 9.57
N ALA A 23 1.81 19.30 10.73
CA ALA A 23 1.05 20.32 11.45
C ALA A 23 1.61 20.48 12.86
N ARG A 24 1.93 21.72 13.24
CA ARG A 24 2.20 22.07 14.64
C ARG A 24 0.89 22.27 15.36
N LEU A 25 0.72 21.59 16.49
CA LEU A 25 -0.48 21.65 17.32
C LEU A 25 -0.37 22.74 18.39
N PRO A 26 -1.50 23.18 18.99
CA PRO A 26 -1.50 24.20 20.04
C PRO A 26 -0.68 23.84 21.28
N ASP A 27 -0.52 22.55 21.57
CA ASP A 27 0.32 22.04 22.67
C ASP A 27 1.83 22.07 22.36
N GLY A 28 2.21 22.58 21.18
CA GLY A 28 3.60 22.66 20.71
C GLY A 28 4.11 21.39 20.02
N SER A 29 3.37 20.28 20.08
CA SER A 29 3.72 19.05 19.38
C SER A 29 3.59 19.21 17.86
N THR A 30 4.27 18.34 17.10
CA THR A 30 4.12 18.27 15.64
C THR A 30 3.55 16.92 15.27
N ARG A 31 2.51 16.89 14.45
CA ARG A 31 1.98 15.67 13.85
C ARG A 31 2.28 15.65 12.36
N LEU A 32 2.73 14.49 11.88
CA LEU A 32 2.89 14.20 10.47
C LEU A 32 1.72 13.34 10.01
N TYR A 33 1.08 13.76 8.93
CA TYR A 33 0.08 13.00 8.21
C TYR A 33 0.67 12.52 6.88
N LEU A 34 0.52 11.24 6.60
CA LEU A 34 0.94 10.60 5.35
C LEU A 34 -0.29 9.95 4.71
N ALA A 35 -0.53 10.25 3.44
CA ALA A 35 -1.53 9.57 2.63
C ALA A 35 -0.84 9.00 1.40
N ILE A 36 -0.98 7.69 1.18
CA ILE A 36 -0.38 6.99 0.04
C ILE A 36 -1.46 6.11 -0.58
N HIS A 37 -1.59 6.17 -1.90
CA HIS A 37 -2.56 5.35 -2.62
C HIS A 37 -2.20 3.86 -2.49
N HIS A 38 -3.17 3.01 -2.12
CA HIS A 38 -2.94 1.58 -1.86
C HIS A 38 -2.37 0.81 -3.08
N ALA A 39 -2.55 1.34 -4.29
CA ALA A 39 -1.92 0.79 -5.49
C ALA A 39 -0.37 0.71 -5.43
N ILE A 40 0.28 1.50 -4.56
CA ILE A 40 1.75 1.52 -4.41
C ILE A 40 2.24 1.21 -2.99
N VAL A 41 1.35 0.80 -2.08
CA VAL A 41 1.70 0.48 -0.69
C VAL A 41 0.75 -0.59 -0.14
N ASP A 42 1.27 -1.46 0.71
CA ASP A 42 0.48 -2.42 1.48
C ASP A 42 0.88 -2.40 2.97
N GLY A 43 0.26 -3.27 3.78
CA GLY A 43 0.56 -3.36 5.21
C GLY A 43 2.02 -3.66 5.54
N VAL A 44 2.70 -4.45 4.69
CA VAL A 44 4.13 -4.78 4.88
C VAL A 44 5.00 -3.57 4.54
N SER A 45 4.66 -2.87 3.47
CA SER A 45 5.36 -1.68 2.98
C SER A 45 5.35 -0.55 4.01
N TRP A 46 4.27 -0.39 4.79
CA TRP A 46 4.19 0.65 5.83
C TRP A 46 5.29 0.54 6.88
N ARG A 47 5.63 -0.68 7.31
CA ARG A 47 6.72 -0.87 8.28
C ARG A 47 8.05 -0.37 7.73
N ILE A 48 8.38 -0.74 6.49
CA ILE A 48 9.61 -0.31 5.81
C ILE A 48 9.64 1.22 5.66
N LEU A 49 8.54 1.82 5.20
CA LEU A 49 8.44 3.27 5.00
C LEU A 49 8.60 4.05 6.31
N LEU A 50 8.02 3.57 7.41
CA LEU A 50 8.13 4.23 8.71
C LEU A 50 9.52 4.06 9.32
N ASP A 51 10.14 2.89 9.18
CA ASP A 51 11.52 2.65 9.62
C ASP A 51 12.52 3.54 8.85
N ASP A 52 12.39 3.61 7.53
CA ASP A 52 13.23 4.49 6.68
C ASP A 52 12.99 5.97 6.97
N LEU A 53 11.73 6.38 7.25
CA LEU A 53 11.40 7.76 7.61
C LEU A 53 12.03 8.15 8.95
N ASP A 54 11.97 7.29 9.98
CA ASP A 54 12.61 7.54 11.27
C ASP A 54 14.14 7.63 11.12
N ALA A 55 14.75 6.71 10.37
CA ALA A 55 16.19 6.74 10.09
C ALA A 55 16.61 8.02 9.35
N ALA A 56 15.89 8.41 8.30
CA ALA A 56 16.14 9.64 7.56
C ALA A 56 15.95 10.88 8.43
N TYR A 57 14.90 10.89 9.27
CA TYR A 57 14.59 12.00 10.16
C TYR A 57 15.70 12.22 11.18
N ARG A 58 16.18 11.15 11.86
CA ARG A 58 17.28 11.24 12.83
C ARG A 58 18.57 11.73 12.19
N ALA A 59 18.94 11.16 11.04
CA ALA A 59 20.11 11.61 10.29
C ALA A 59 20.02 13.10 9.92
N ALA A 60 18.84 13.57 9.50
CA ALA A 60 18.61 14.97 9.17
C ALA A 60 18.73 15.89 10.41
N VAL A 61 18.19 15.49 11.57
CA VAL A 61 18.32 16.23 12.83
C VAL A 61 19.79 16.36 13.24
N GLU A 62 20.56 15.29 13.09
CA GLU A 62 21.99 15.24 13.42
C GLU A 62 22.89 15.83 12.33
N ARG A 63 22.31 16.31 11.21
CA ARG A 63 23.02 16.82 10.03
C ARG A 63 24.02 15.83 9.44
N MET A 64 23.71 14.54 9.55
CA MET A 64 24.49 13.46 8.94
C MET A 64 23.93 13.08 7.57
N PRO A 65 24.75 12.45 6.71
CA PRO A 65 24.25 11.89 5.47
C PRO A 65 23.18 10.83 5.72
N ILE A 66 22.04 10.94 5.03
CA ILE A 66 20.99 9.91 5.08
C ILE A 66 21.53 8.62 4.46
N ARG A 67 21.32 7.51 5.16
CA ARG A 67 21.65 6.15 4.73
C ARG A 67 20.46 5.26 5.05
N LEU A 68 19.76 4.82 4.02
CA LEU A 68 18.64 3.89 4.14
C LEU A 68 19.10 2.47 3.86
N SER A 69 18.28 1.50 4.26
CA SER A 69 18.50 0.11 3.88
C SER A 69 18.50 -0.03 2.35
N PRO A 70 19.35 -0.89 1.76
CA PRO A 70 19.26 -1.19 0.34
C PRO A 70 17.84 -1.65 -0.02
N PRO A 71 17.25 -1.14 -1.10
CA PRO A 71 15.90 -1.54 -1.48
C PRO A 71 15.90 -3.02 -1.85
N GLY A 72 14.76 -3.67 -1.59
CA GLY A 72 14.49 -5.02 -2.09
C GLY A 72 14.28 -5.06 -3.61
N LEU A 73 13.59 -6.10 -4.08
CA LEU A 73 13.26 -6.21 -5.50
C LEU A 73 12.38 -5.04 -5.95
N ARG A 74 12.71 -4.44 -7.09
CA ARG A 74 11.93 -3.35 -7.67
C ARG A 74 10.55 -3.87 -8.10
N ALA A 75 9.52 -3.03 -7.96
CA ALA A 75 8.14 -3.39 -8.27
C ALA A 75 7.94 -3.81 -9.74
N ASP A 76 8.62 -3.14 -10.68
CA ASP A 76 8.59 -3.48 -12.10
C ASP A 76 9.21 -4.86 -12.38
N ALA A 77 10.34 -5.16 -11.73
CA ALA A 77 10.99 -6.46 -11.83
C ALA A 77 10.13 -7.58 -11.22
N TRP A 78 9.48 -7.32 -10.08
CA TRP A 78 8.52 -8.25 -9.48
C TRP A 78 7.32 -8.47 -10.41
N ALA A 79 6.72 -7.42 -10.95
CA ALA A 79 5.57 -7.50 -11.84
C ALA A 79 5.90 -8.29 -13.11
N ALA A 80 7.05 -8.04 -13.73
CA ALA A 80 7.51 -8.80 -14.89
C ALA A 80 7.70 -10.30 -14.57
N ARG A 81 8.29 -10.60 -13.41
CA ARG A 81 8.45 -11.99 -12.94
C ARG A 81 7.10 -12.67 -12.68
N LEU A 82 6.15 -11.95 -12.08
CA LEU A 82 4.81 -12.48 -11.80
C LEU A 82 4.03 -12.73 -13.10
N ALA A 83 4.07 -11.79 -14.05
CA ALA A 83 3.42 -11.95 -15.35
C ALA A 83 3.95 -13.17 -16.11
N ARG A 84 5.27 -13.39 -16.07
CA ARG A 84 5.89 -14.58 -16.62
C ARG A 84 5.41 -15.85 -15.92
N ALA A 85 5.49 -15.88 -14.59
CA ALA A 85 5.05 -17.02 -13.78
C ALA A 85 3.55 -17.35 -13.97
N ALA A 86 2.69 -16.39 -14.32
CA ALA A 86 1.28 -16.65 -14.57
C ALA A 86 1.02 -17.51 -15.83
N THR A 87 1.98 -17.54 -16.77
CA THR A 87 1.82 -18.22 -18.08
C THR A 87 2.72 -19.43 -18.26
N GLU A 88 3.76 -19.58 -17.43
CA GLU A 88 4.72 -20.66 -17.58
C GLU A 88 4.15 -22.00 -17.10
N PRO A 89 4.20 -23.07 -17.91
CA PRO A 89 3.71 -24.39 -17.51
C PRO A 89 4.43 -24.97 -16.28
N ALA A 90 5.70 -24.59 -16.08
CA ALA A 90 6.52 -25.03 -14.94
C ALA A 90 6.37 -24.11 -13.71
N SER A 91 5.47 -23.12 -13.75
CA SER A 91 5.22 -22.22 -12.64
C SER A 91 4.66 -22.98 -11.43
N PRO A 92 5.03 -22.60 -10.19
CA PRO A 92 4.43 -23.18 -8.99
C PRO A 92 2.91 -22.97 -8.96
N PHE A 93 2.40 -21.90 -9.59
CA PHE A 93 0.97 -21.58 -9.63
C PHE A 93 0.17 -22.47 -10.59
N ALA A 94 0.83 -23.12 -11.56
CA ALA A 94 0.14 -23.92 -12.58
C ALA A 94 -0.64 -25.08 -11.97
N ALA A 95 -0.09 -25.70 -10.91
CA ALA A 95 -0.75 -26.80 -10.19
C ALA A 95 -1.96 -26.33 -9.34
N GLU A 96 -2.05 -25.05 -9.01
CA GLU A 96 -3.14 -24.50 -8.21
C GLU A 96 -4.41 -24.24 -9.04
N LEU A 97 -4.30 -24.16 -10.37
CA LEU A 97 -5.41 -23.80 -11.24
C LEU A 97 -6.63 -24.72 -11.06
N ALA A 98 -6.41 -26.04 -10.97
CA ALA A 98 -7.49 -27.00 -10.78
C ALA A 98 -8.22 -26.80 -9.45
N TYR A 99 -7.48 -26.46 -8.38
CA TYR A 99 -8.06 -26.16 -7.07
C TYR A 99 -8.93 -24.89 -7.13
N TRP A 100 -8.38 -23.78 -7.62
CA TRP A 100 -9.10 -22.50 -7.67
C TRP A 100 -10.30 -22.56 -8.63
N ALA A 101 -10.19 -23.25 -9.77
CA ALA A 101 -11.31 -23.45 -10.69
C ALA A 101 -12.44 -24.27 -10.07
N GLY A 102 -12.11 -25.29 -9.28
CA GLY A 102 -13.10 -26.07 -8.52
C GLY A 102 -13.81 -25.25 -7.44
N MET A 103 -13.13 -24.29 -6.80
CA MET A 103 -13.78 -23.39 -5.84
C MET A 103 -14.67 -22.33 -6.50
N ALA A 104 -14.36 -21.92 -7.74
CA ALA A 104 -15.14 -20.93 -8.47
C ALA A 104 -16.53 -21.45 -8.90
N SER A 105 -16.83 -22.73 -8.69
CA SER A 105 -18.11 -23.36 -9.03
C SER A 105 -19.15 -23.32 -7.88
N GLY A 106 -18.92 -22.53 -6.82
CA GLY A 106 -19.86 -22.37 -5.71
C GLY A 106 -21.08 -21.51 -6.06
N ASP A 107 -22.18 -21.71 -5.34
CA ASP A 107 -23.36 -20.84 -5.37
C ASP A 107 -22.97 -19.37 -5.11
N GLU A 108 -23.82 -18.43 -5.53
CA GLU A 108 -23.66 -17.01 -5.22
C GLU A 108 -23.29 -16.83 -3.74
N LEU A 109 -22.22 -16.07 -3.47
CA LEU A 109 -21.85 -15.70 -2.11
C LEU A 109 -23.04 -14.96 -1.49
N VAL A 110 -23.78 -15.66 -0.63
CA VAL A 110 -24.87 -15.05 0.12
C VAL A 110 -24.25 -13.99 1.02
N PRO A 111 -24.71 -12.73 0.96
CA PRO A 111 -24.24 -11.72 1.89
C PRO A 111 -24.47 -12.21 3.31
N ASP A 112 -23.43 -12.12 4.16
CA ASP A 112 -23.52 -12.50 5.57
C ASP A 112 -24.70 -11.81 6.28
N HIS A 113 -25.04 -10.59 5.81
CA HIS A 113 -26.22 -9.83 6.20
C HIS A 113 -26.92 -9.21 4.98
N ALA A 114 -27.80 -9.95 4.31
CA ALA A 114 -28.49 -9.51 3.09
C ALA A 114 -29.32 -8.22 3.25
N ASP A 115 -29.84 -7.96 4.44
CA ASP A 115 -30.69 -6.81 4.75
C ASP A 115 -29.95 -5.69 5.53
N ALA A 116 -28.67 -5.88 5.86
CA ALA A 116 -27.93 -4.87 6.60
C ALA A 116 -27.46 -3.73 5.68
N PRO A 117 -27.62 -2.46 6.11
CA PRO A 117 -26.99 -1.36 5.40
C PRO A 117 -25.46 -1.53 5.41
N ALA A 118 -24.80 -1.29 4.28
CA ALA A 118 -23.35 -1.34 4.20
C ALA A 118 -22.73 -0.27 5.11
N THR A 119 -22.12 -0.69 6.22
CA THR A 119 -21.49 0.21 7.21
C THR A 119 -20.08 0.68 6.81
N ASN A 120 -19.62 0.25 5.64
CA ASN A 120 -18.26 0.46 5.13
C ASN A 120 -18.21 1.56 4.07
N ALA A 121 -19.34 2.24 3.83
CA ALA A 121 -19.49 3.35 2.90
C ALA A 121 -19.92 4.61 3.65
N ASP A 122 -19.10 5.04 4.62
CA ASP A 122 -19.16 6.37 5.22
C ASP A 122 -17.79 7.07 5.08
#